data_AF-W9Y468-F1
#
_entry.id   AF-W9Y468-F1
#
_cell.length_a   1.000
_cell.length_b   1.000
_cell.length_c   1.000
_cell.angle_alpha   90.00
_cell.angle_beta   90.00
_cell.angle_gamma   90.00
#
_symmetry.space_group_name_H-M   'P 1'
#
loop_
_entity.id
_entity.type
_entity.pdbx_description
1 polymer ?
#
loop_
_entity_poly.entity_id
_entity_poly.type
_entity_poly.pdbx_seq_one_letter_code
_entity_poly.pdbx_strand_id
1 'polypeptide(L)'
;MSVVIGALSSLIGYLGAAAATETFFERLLWPERFYNDVHPYVLLRLAFFLPMAGPLHGAALDCLSTFRDHGLYLGIRRGKMLGTMFYQDTETKYRQRTDEQRNEKEVKQDARNGFWVQVLREVKCHRHAANLTLVERGEMAEWTPPFRAMQFLHHLRLRYSRSRPDGAIPIEEFNVTWRTFLGTLISEVSSIAVAITAAVVEPFRTYWLAGYLLIPLALKLLALLVRVQREPIVKGRAESESVLYQIQDPTYGFAIIDGVPSVVLQFFQHYGHPKRDSGVGGRRDRTRELLSMALIYLFLLYFPAGLIGSVWMPSNTQLLWLGFEAYTIVMMHVVRIVGWDNCGRTEARVARYLEQKKLVFLRRADGEGIVASLETRVFPSIRSARREVNIIVKQKCRDG
;
A
#
# COMPACT_ATOMS: atom_id res chain seq x y z
N MET A 1 2.72 36.27 22.72
CA MET A 1 3.05 35.56 21.46
C MET A 1 3.52 34.13 21.73
N SER A 2 4.64 33.90 22.41
CA SER A 2 5.18 32.54 22.64
C SER A 2 4.21 31.57 23.36
N VAL A 3 3.48 32.02 24.39
CA VAL A 3 2.47 31.17 25.08
C VAL A 3 1.33 30.72 24.14
N VAL A 4 0.85 31.63 23.28
CA VAL A 4 -0.21 31.32 22.31
C VAL A 4 0.30 30.35 21.25
N ILE A 5 1.54 30.52 20.78
CA ILE A 5 2.17 29.61 19.81
C ILE A 5 2.40 28.22 20.42
N GLY A 6 2.80 28.15 21.70
CA GLY A 6 2.95 26.88 22.42
C GLY A 6 1.61 26.14 22.60
N ALA A 7 0.55 26.88 22.96
CA ALA A 7 -0.80 26.32 23.08
C ALA A 7 -1.34 25.81 21.73
N LEU A 8 -1.16 26.58 20.66
CA LEU A 8 -1.55 26.18 19.30
C LEU A 8 -0.75 24.96 18.83
N SER A 9 0.56 24.94 19.05
CA SER A 9 1.41 23.78 18.70
C SER A 9 0.97 22.52 19.44
N SER A 10 0.55 22.63 20.69
CA SER A 10 0.04 21.49 21.47
C SER A 10 -1.31 20.99 20.93
N LEU A 11 -2.23 21.91 20.58
CA LEU A 11 -3.51 21.56 19.96
C LEU A 11 -3.31 20.88 18.59
N ILE A 12 -2.39 21.40 17.79
CA ILE A 12 -1.91 20.82 16.54
C ILE A 12 -1.40 19.39 16.80
N GLY A 13 -0.57 19.19 17.82
CA GLY A 13 -0.12 17.86 18.22
C GLY A 13 -1.28 16.87 18.43
N TYR A 14 -2.28 17.28 19.22
CA TYR A 14 -3.45 16.44 19.49
C TYR A 14 -4.27 16.13 18.23
N LEU A 15 -4.58 17.14 17.41
CA LEU A 15 -5.34 16.96 16.17
C LEU A 15 -4.58 16.09 15.16
N GLY A 16 -3.27 16.30 15.09
CA GLY A 16 -2.37 15.53 14.26
C GLY A 16 -2.30 14.07 14.64
N ALA A 17 -2.16 13.78 15.94
CA ALA A 17 -2.19 12.41 16.45
C ALA A 17 -3.50 11.69 16.11
N ALA A 18 -4.63 12.40 16.18
CA ALA A 18 -5.93 11.85 15.81
C ALA A 18 -6.09 11.64 14.29
N ALA A 19 -5.45 12.48 13.47
CA ALA A 19 -5.55 12.43 12.02
C ALA A 19 -4.60 11.43 11.36
N ALA A 20 -3.40 11.26 11.91
CA ALA A 20 -2.35 10.40 11.39
C ALA A 20 -2.83 8.95 11.22
N THR A 21 -2.49 8.35 10.08
CA THR A 21 -2.83 6.95 9.78
C THR A 21 -1.59 6.06 9.92
N GLU A 22 -1.78 4.80 10.31
CA GLU A 22 -0.68 3.85 10.46
C GLU A 22 0.03 3.52 9.13
N THR A 23 -0.61 3.84 8.00
CA THR A 23 -0.05 3.61 6.65
C THR A 23 1.24 4.39 6.39
N PHE A 24 1.48 5.51 7.09
CA PHE A 24 2.77 6.21 7.09
C PHE A 24 3.92 5.29 7.54
N PHE A 25 3.67 4.43 8.52
CA PHE A 25 4.66 3.48 9.01
C PHE A 25 4.74 2.21 8.15
N GLU A 26 3.64 1.77 7.53
CA GLU A 26 3.74 0.71 6.50
C GLU A 26 4.67 1.15 5.35
N ARG A 27 4.56 2.40 4.89
CA ARG A 27 5.46 2.99 3.87
C ARG A 27 6.91 3.02 4.32
N LEU A 28 7.16 3.31 5.59
CA LEU A 28 8.51 3.31 6.17
C LEU A 28 9.09 1.89 6.22
N LEU A 29 8.27 0.90 6.57
CA LEU A 29 8.67 -0.51 6.74
C LEU A 29 8.73 -1.30 5.42
N TRP A 30 8.05 -0.82 4.38
CA TRP A 30 8.05 -1.44 3.05
C TRP A 30 8.20 -0.39 1.93
N PRO A 31 9.36 0.29 1.86
CA PRO A 31 9.55 1.40 0.94
C PRO A 31 9.44 0.99 -0.54
N GLU A 32 9.88 -0.22 -0.92
CA GLU A 32 9.80 -0.70 -2.31
C GLU A 32 8.36 -0.82 -2.81
N ARG A 33 7.39 -1.05 -1.91
CA ARG A 33 5.98 -1.16 -2.25
C ARG A 33 5.35 0.21 -2.50
N PHE A 34 5.84 1.30 -1.91
CA PHE A 34 5.20 2.62 -1.97
C PHE A 34 5.96 3.69 -2.76
N TYR A 35 7.29 3.61 -2.83
CA TYR A 35 8.13 4.65 -3.45
C TYR A 35 8.65 4.28 -4.84
N ASN A 36 8.27 3.13 -5.39
CA ASN A 36 8.78 2.64 -6.68
C ASN A 36 7.93 3.10 -7.90
N ASP A 37 6.98 4.01 -7.70
CA ASP A 37 6.11 4.56 -8.74
C ASP A 37 6.49 5.99 -9.12
N VAL A 38 6.97 6.17 -10.36
CA VAL A 38 7.44 7.47 -10.89
C VAL A 38 6.38 8.23 -11.69
N HIS A 39 5.11 7.81 -11.58
CA HIS A 39 4.03 8.54 -12.26
C HIS A 39 3.93 9.97 -11.71
N PRO A 40 3.90 11.03 -12.55
CA PRO A 40 3.95 12.43 -12.10
C PRO A 40 2.89 12.79 -11.05
N TYR A 41 1.67 12.29 -11.23
CA TYR A 41 0.58 12.49 -10.27
C TYR A 41 0.87 11.89 -8.88
N VAL A 42 1.55 10.74 -8.83
CA VAL A 42 1.94 10.11 -7.57
C VAL A 42 3.08 10.87 -6.93
N LEU A 43 4.07 11.30 -7.72
CA LEU A 43 5.17 12.13 -7.21
C LEU A 43 4.68 13.44 -6.61
N LEU A 44 3.72 14.12 -7.25
CA LEU A 44 3.09 15.33 -6.73
C LEU A 44 2.36 15.05 -5.41
N ARG A 45 1.57 13.98 -5.35
CA ARG A 45 0.89 13.59 -4.10
C ARG A 45 1.88 13.26 -2.99
N LEU A 46 2.95 12.54 -3.28
CA LEU A 46 4.00 12.22 -2.32
C LEU A 46 4.66 13.50 -1.78
N ALA A 47 5.00 14.45 -2.65
CA ALA A 47 5.72 15.68 -2.27
C ALA A 47 4.93 16.59 -1.33
N PHE A 48 3.64 16.76 -1.60
CA PHE A 48 2.83 17.74 -0.88
C PHE A 48 2.03 17.10 0.25
N PHE A 49 1.46 15.91 0.04
CA PHE A 49 0.44 15.39 0.97
C PHE A 49 0.98 14.38 1.98
N LEU A 50 2.16 13.81 1.74
CA LEU A 50 2.67 12.68 2.53
C LEU A 50 4.05 12.89 3.19
N PRO A 51 4.41 14.11 3.66
CA PRO A 51 5.61 14.27 4.49
C PRO A 51 5.43 13.61 5.86
N MET A 52 6.50 13.02 6.40
CA MET A 52 6.50 12.44 7.75
C MET A 52 7.04 13.40 8.81
N ALA A 53 7.25 14.67 8.45
CA ALA A 53 7.75 15.71 9.34
C ALA A 53 6.70 16.34 10.26
N GLY A 54 5.45 15.84 10.25
CA GLY A 54 4.38 16.31 11.11
C GLY A 54 4.13 15.45 12.36
N PRO A 55 3.04 15.71 13.09
CA PRO A 55 2.69 15.02 14.33
C PRO A 55 2.17 13.59 14.08
N LEU A 56 3.08 12.62 13.97
CA LEU A 56 2.77 11.20 13.75
C LEU A 56 2.71 10.34 15.03
N HIS A 57 2.85 10.96 16.19
CA HIS A 57 3.05 10.24 17.46
C HIS A 57 1.85 9.34 17.85
N GLY A 58 0.61 9.72 17.50
CA GLY A 58 -0.57 8.87 17.69
C GLY A 58 -0.46 7.55 16.92
N ALA A 59 -0.34 7.64 15.59
CA ALA A 59 -0.16 6.47 14.74
C ALA A 59 1.10 5.65 15.11
N ALA A 60 2.18 6.29 15.58
CA ALA A 60 3.40 5.60 16.00
C ALA A 60 3.15 4.75 17.25
N LEU A 61 2.39 5.29 18.21
CA LEU A 61 2.02 4.59 19.44
C LEU A 61 1.13 3.37 19.13
N ASP A 62 0.14 3.53 18.26
CA ASP A 62 -0.75 2.44 17.82
C ASP A 62 0.01 1.32 17.08
N CYS A 63 1.01 1.69 16.26
CA CYS A 63 1.91 0.72 15.64
C CYS A 63 2.71 -0.08 16.67
N LEU A 64 3.27 0.61 17.68
CA LEU A 64 4.09 -0.03 18.73
C LEU A 64 3.24 -0.89 19.67
N SER A 65 2.01 -0.47 20.02
CA SER A 65 1.08 -1.31 20.77
C SER A 65 0.70 -2.55 19.97
N THR A 66 0.41 -2.40 18.68
CA THR A 66 0.13 -3.54 17.79
C THR A 66 1.29 -4.53 17.77
N PHE A 67 2.55 -4.06 17.73
CA PHE A 67 3.72 -4.94 17.82
C PHE A 67 3.82 -5.68 19.16
N ARG A 68 3.45 -5.01 20.26
CA ARG A 68 3.42 -5.63 21.59
C ARG A 68 2.36 -6.71 21.66
N ASP A 69 1.16 -6.41 21.21
CA ASP A 69 0.01 -7.31 21.31
C ASP A 69 0.20 -8.55 20.40
N HIS A 70 0.94 -8.39 19.31
CA HIS A 70 1.36 -9.50 18.44
C HIS A 70 2.64 -10.22 18.91
N GLY A 71 3.21 -9.84 20.07
CA GLY A 71 4.34 -10.51 20.70
C GLY A 71 5.69 -10.30 19.99
N LEU A 72 5.85 -9.24 19.20
CA LEU A 72 7.07 -8.99 18.44
C LEU A 72 8.28 -8.61 19.32
N TYR A 73 8.05 -8.18 20.57
CA TYR A 73 9.12 -7.91 21.54
C TYR A 73 9.66 -9.17 22.24
N LEU A 74 8.99 -10.33 22.12
CA LEU A 74 9.31 -11.54 22.88
C LEU A 74 10.61 -12.26 22.45
N GLY A 75 11.27 -11.78 21.38
CA GLY A 75 12.57 -12.26 20.94
C GLY A 75 12.60 -12.79 19.50
N ILE A 76 13.69 -13.50 19.17
CA ILE A 76 13.94 -14.04 17.83
C ILE A 76 12.83 -15.03 17.45
N ARG A 77 12.27 -14.88 16.24
CA ARG A 77 11.22 -15.75 15.66
C ARG A 77 9.95 -15.89 16.50
N ARG A 78 9.73 -15.02 17.49
CA ARG A 78 8.51 -14.98 18.32
C ARG A 78 7.57 -13.88 17.87
N GLY A 79 6.28 -14.08 18.12
CA GLY A 79 5.21 -13.18 17.70
C GLY A 79 4.75 -13.36 16.25
N LYS A 80 3.60 -12.76 15.92
CA LYS A 80 2.94 -12.85 14.61
C LYS A 80 3.14 -11.54 13.83
N MET A 81 3.63 -11.60 12.60
CA MET A 81 3.81 -10.40 11.75
C MET A 81 2.51 -10.00 11.02
N LEU A 82 1.64 -10.97 10.73
CA LEU A 82 0.34 -10.72 10.13
C LEU A 82 -0.54 -9.90 11.08
N GLY A 83 -1.20 -8.87 10.54
CA GLY A 83 -2.01 -7.92 11.32
C GLY A 83 -1.19 -6.76 11.91
N THR A 84 0.10 -6.65 11.57
CA THR A 84 0.97 -5.54 12.00
C THR A 84 1.39 -4.69 10.80
N MET A 85 2.01 -3.52 11.04
CA MET A 85 2.57 -2.71 9.94
C MET A 85 3.71 -3.39 9.17
N PHE A 86 4.31 -4.46 9.69
CA PHE A 86 5.22 -5.28 8.90
C PHE A 86 4.48 -6.08 7.82
N TYR A 87 3.24 -6.49 8.07
CA TYR A 87 2.45 -7.28 7.14
C TYR A 87 0.96 -7.18 7.50
N GLN A 88 0.27 -6.23 6.86
CA GLN A 88 -1.15 -5.98 7.13
C GLN A 88 -2.00 -7.18 6.72
N ASP A 89 -3.01 -7.48 7.53
CA ASP A 89 -4.05 -8.42 7.17
C ASP A 89 -5.14 -7.68 6.38
N THR A 90 -5.55 -8.25 5.25
CA THR A 90 -6.65 -7.69 4.46
C THR A 90 -8.02 -8.19 4.91
N GLU A 91 -8.04 -9.18 5.82
CA GLU A 91 -9.23 -9.89 6.32
C GLU A 91 -10.10 -10.49 5.20
N THR A 92 -9.51 -10.66 4.01
CA THR A 92 -10.22 -11.15 2.84
C THR A 92 -10.23 -12.68 2.84
N LYS A 93 -11.34 -13.26 2.38
CA LYS A 93 -11.49 -14.71 2.28
C LYS A 93 -11.65 -15.12 0.83
N TYR A 94 -10.98 -16.18 0.44
CA TYR A 94 -11.12 -16.78 -0.88
C TYR A 94 -11.84 -18.13 -0.79
N ARG A 95 -12.45 -18.51 -1.91
CA ARG A 95 -13.06 -19.83 -2.11
C ARG A 95 -12.48 -20.45 -3.36
N GLN A 96 -12.03 -21.69 -3.26
CA GLN A 96 -11.67 -22.48 -4.43
C GLN A 96 -12.96 -23.04 -5.05
N ARG A 97 -13.09 -22.94 -6.37
CA ARG A 97 -14.21 -23.52 -7.10
C ARG A 97 -13.73 -24.77 -7.85
N THR A 98 -14.27 -25.93 -7.47
CA THR A 98 -14.14 -27.20 -8.18
C THR A 98 -15.55 -27.74 -8.47
N ASP A 99 -15.77 -28.40 -9.61
CA ASP A 99 -17.10 -28.80 -10.10
C ASP A 99 -17.86 -29.73 -9.12
N GLU A 100 -17.14 -30.50 -8.30
CA GLU A 100 -17.71 -31.50 -7.38
C GLU A 100 -18.39 -30.91 -6.13
N GLN A 101 -18.12 -29.65 -5.76
CA GLN A 101 -18.63 -29.07 -4.52
C GLN A 101 -19.96 -28.35 -4.72
N ARG A 102 -21.01 -29.12 -5.03
CA ARG A 102 -22.40 -28.64 -4.96
C ARG A 102 -22.99 -28.73 -3.55
N ASN A 103 -22.40 -29.52 -2.63
CA ASN A 103 -23.00 -29.86 -1.33
C ASN A 103 -22.07 -29.94 -0.10
N GLU A 104 -20.75 -29.82 -0.21
CA GLU A 104 -19.88 -29.81 0.98
C GLU A 104 -19.52 -28.38 1.38
N LYS A 105 -19.70 -28.07 2.68
CA LYS A 105 -19.45 -26.78 3.32
C LYS A 105 -18.22 -26.09 2.72
N GLU A 106 -18.45 -25.07 1.87
CA GLU A 106 -17.39 -24.26 1.25
C GLU A 106 -16.45 -23.72 2.33
N VAL A 107 -15.26 -24.32 2.47
CA VAL A 107 -14.26 -23.86 3.44
C VAL A 107 -13.66 -22.56 2.89
N LYS A 108 -14.15 -21.43 3.42
CA LYS A 108 -13.54 -20.12 3.17
C LYS A 108 -12.15 -20.11 3.82
N GLN A 109 -11.12 -19.88 3.02
CA GLN A 109 -9.74 -19.76 3.49
C GLN A 109 -9.35 -18.29 3.55
N ASP A 110 -8.56 -17.90 4.56
CA ASP A 110 -8.14 -16.50 4.74
C ASP A 110 -6.98 -16.17 3.79
N ALA A 111 -7.08 -15.02 3.11
CA ALA A 111 -6.04 -14.45 2.28
C ALA A 111 -5.22 -13.44 3.10
N ARG A 112 -3.96 -13.80 3.39
CA ARG A 112 -3.10 -13.05 4.33
C ARG A 112 -2.59 -11.71 3.77
N ASN A 113 -2.02 -11.67 2.55
CA ASN A 113 -1.56 -10.40 1.94
C ASN A 113 -2.62 -9.75 1.06
N GLY A 114 -3.54 -10.55 0.50
CA GLY A 114 -4.54 -10.07 -0.44
C GLY A 114 -3.97 -9.19 -1.59
N PHE A 115 -2.72 -9.39 -2.05
CA PHE A 115 -2.07 -8.50 -3.03
C PHE A 115 -2.97 -8.24 -4.24
N TRP A 116 -3.44 -9.31 -4.88
CA TRP A 116 -4.35 -9.22 -6.02
C TRP A 116 -5.72 -8.68 -5.63
N VAL A 117 -6.19 -8.92 -4.40
CA VAL A 117 -7.44 -8.32 -3.91
C VAL A 117 -7.30 -6.81 -3.88
N GLN A 118 -6.20 -6.30 -3.33
CA GLN A 118 -5.93 -4.88 -3.25
C GLN A 118 -5.71 -4.27 -4.65
N VAL A 119 -5.04 -4.97 -5.57
CA VAL A 119 -4.99 -4.56 -7.00
C VAL A 119 -6.40 -4.37 -7.54
N LEU A 120 -7.28 -5.34 -7.35
CA LEU A 120 -8.64 -5.29 -7.87
C LEU A 120 -9.50 -4.20 -7.22
N ARG A 121 -9.29 -3.90 -5.92
CA ARG A 121 -9.93 -2.75 -5.23
C ARG A 121 -9.51 -1.40 -5.81
N GLU A 122 -8.29 -1.29 -6.32
CA GLU A 122 -7.76 -0.06 -6.91
C GLU A 122 -8.14 0.13 -8.39
N VAL A 123 -8.74 -0.89 -9.04
CA VAL A 123 -9.18 -0.80 -10.44
C VAL A 123 -10.40 0.12 -10.56
N LYS A 124 -10.20 1.31 -11.11
CA LYS A 124 -11.23 2.33 -11.37
C LYS A 124 -11.84 2.15 -12.76
N CYS A 125 -13.08 1.67 -12.83
CA CYS A 125 -13.83 1.58 -14.09
C CYS A 125 -14.38 2.93 -14.63
N HIS A 126 -13.77 4.07 -14.31
CA HIS A 126 -14.27 5.40 -14.73
C HIS A 126 -14.40 5.53 -16.26
N ARG A 127 -13.50 4.89 -17.02
CA ARG A 127 -13.56 4.87 -18.50
C ARG A 127 -14.58 3.88 -19.06
N HIS A 128 -14.90 2.79 -18.35
CA HIS A 128 -15.89 1.81 -18.82
C HIS A 128 -17.32 2.30 -18.60
N ALA A 129 -17.62 3.01 -17.51
CA ALA A 129 -18.94 3.62 -17.33
C ALA A 129 -19.25 4.69 -18.39
N ALA A 130 -18.27 5.51 -18.78
CA ALA A 130 -18.42 6.49 -19.85
C ALA A 130 -18.61 5.85 -21.24
N ASN A 131 -17.93 4.73 -21.52
CA ASN A 131 -18.08 4.03 -22.78
C ASN A 131 -19.35 3.16 -22.81
N LEU A 132 -19.76 2.55 -21.69
CA LEU A 132 -21.02 1.82 -21.57
C LEU A 132 -22.21 2.77 -21.75
N THR A 133 -22.19 3.96 -21.16
CA THR A 133 -23.24 4.98 -21.38
C THR A 133 -23.31 5.48 -22.82
N LEU A 134 -22.22 5.42 -23.59
CA LEU A 134 -22.20 5.78 -25.02
C LEU A 134 -22.66 4.61 -25.92
N VAL A 135 -22.24 3.38 -25.63
CA VAL A 135 -22.60 2.17 -26.39
C VAL A 135 -24.05 1.75 -26.12
N GLU A 136 -24.50 1.78 -24.86
CA GLU A 136 -25.90 1.51 -24.50
C GLU A 136 -26.87 2.58 -25.03
N ARG A 137 -26.42 3.84 -25.20
CA ARG A 137 -27.21 4.88 -25.89
C ARG A 137 -27.44 4.59 -27.38
N GLY A 138 -26.54 3.83 -28.01
CA GLY A 138 -26.62 3.48 -29.43
C GLY A 138 -27.47 2.25 -29.71
N GLU A 139 -27.52 1.28 -28.79
CA GLU A 139 -28.14 -0.04 -29.05
C GLU A 139 -29.37 -0.38 -28.20
N MET A 140 -29.64 0.31 -27.07
CA MET A 140 -30.74 -0.07 -26.15
C MET A 140 -31.50 1.17 -25.64
N ALA A 141 -32.31 1.76 -26.51
CA ALA A 141 -33.33 2.75 -26.13
C ALA A 141 -34.58 2.13 -25.47
N GLU A 142 -34.54 0.85 -25.07
CA GLU A 142 -35.61 0.17 -24.34
C GLU A 142 -35.15 -0.19 -22.92
N TRP A 143 -35.69 0.54 -21.95
CA TRP A 143 -35.82 0.16 -20.53
C TRP A 143 -34.56 -0.43 -19.87
N THR A 144 -33.52 0.38 -19.70
CA THR A 144 -32.52 0.13 -18.66
C THR A 144 -33.09 0.58 -17.31
N PRO A 145 -33.39 -0.33 -16.35
CA PRO A 145 -33.84 0.08 -15.03
C PRO A 145 -32.75 0.91 -14.35
N PRO A 146 -33.12 1.92 -13.54
CA PRO A 146 -32.13 2.76 -12.87
C PRO A 146 -31.21 1.89 -12.01
N PHE A 147 -29.92 1.93 -12.30
CA PHE A 147 -28.90 1.15 -11.61
C PHE A 147 -28.82 1.61 -10.14
N ARG A 148 -29.29 0.78 -9.20
CA ARG A 148 -29.19 1.10 -7.76
C ARG A 148 -27.76 0.96 -7.22
N ALA A 149 -26.98 0.02 -7.79
CA ALA A 149 -25.54 -0.15 -7.56
C ALA A 149 -24.96 -1.09 -8.64
N MET A 150 -24.02 -0.60 -9.47
CA MET A 150 -23.33 -1.46 -10.44
C MET A 150 -22.42 -2.47 -9.72
N GLN A 151 -22.30 -3.66 -10.28
CA GLN A 151 -21.44 -4.72 -9.75
C GLN A 151 -20.33 -5.02 -10.76
N PHE A 152 -19.08 -4.97 -10.30
CA PHE A 152 -17.93 -5.33 -11.11
C PHE A 152 -17.63 -6.81 -10.97
N LEU A 153 -17.34 -7.45 -12.11
CA LEU A 153 -16.76 -8.78 -12.18
C LEU A 153 -15.38 -8.66 -12.79
N HIS A 154 -14.37 -8.85 -11.95
CA HIS A 154 -12.98 -8.89 -12.36
C HIS A 154 -12.56 -10.33 -12.62
N HIS A 155 -12.10 -10.61 -13.84
CA HIS A 155 -11.48 -11.87 -14.21
C HIS A 155 -9.99 -11.64 -14.41
N LEU A 156 -9.21 -12.00 -13.40
CA LEU A 156 -7.75 -11.89 -13.39
C LEU A 156 -7.15 -13.23 -13.79
N ARG A 157 -6.35 -13.27 -14.85
CA ARG A 157 -5.59 -14.46 -15.26
C ARG A 157 -4.12 -14.29 -14.92
N LEU A 158 -3.57 -15.28 -14.21
CA LEU A 158 -2.18 -15.34 -13.78
C LEU A 158 -1.47 -16.51 -14.45
N ARG A 159 -0.35 -16.22 -15.11
CA ARG A 159 0.48 -17.22 -15.81
C ARG A 159 1.93 -17.11 -15.39
N TYR A 160 2.59 -18.24 -15.23
CA TYR A 160 4.03 -18.27 -15.01
C TYR A 160 4.76 -18.03 -16.34
N SER A 161 5.81 -17.22 -16.33
CA SER A 161 6.67 -17.02 -17.49
C SER A 161 8.14 -17.05 -17.09
N ARG A 162 8.95 -17.80 -17.85
CA ARG A 162 10.41 -17.89 -17.65
C ARG A 162 11.14 -16.62 -18.10
N SER A 163 10.55 -15.86 -19.00
CA SER A 163 11.07 -14.60 -19.48
C SER A 163 9.97 -13.54 -19.54
N ARG A 164 10.39 -12.27 -19.63
CA ARG A 164 9.45 -11.17 -19.83
C ARG A 164 8.77 -11.32 -21.19
N PRO A 165 7.44 -11.41 -21.27
CA PRO A 165 6.73 -11.39 -22.54
C PRO A 165 6.85 -10.03 -23.24
N ASP A 166 6.82 -10.03 -24.57
CA ASP A 166 6.83 -8.81 -25.36
C ASP A 166 5.66 -7.88 -24.98
N GLY A 167 5.96 -6.59 -24.81
CA GLY A 167 4.99 -5.58 -24.40
C GLY A 167 4.55 -5.63 -22.92
N ALA A 168 4.96 -6.64 -22.13
CA ALA A 168 4.62 -6.69 -20.72
C ALA A 168 5.42 -5.66 -19.90
N ILE A 169 4.78 -5.02 -18.93
CA ILE A 169 5.42 -4.01 -18.07
C ILE A 169 6.05 -4.69 -16.86
N PRO A 170 7.38 -4.57 -16.64
CA PRO A 170 8.05 -5.19 -15.52
C PRO A 170 7.80 -4.39 -14.23
N ILE A 171 7.47 -5.12 -13.18
CA ILE A 171 7.33 -4.60 -11.82
C ILE A 171 8.22 -5.44 -10.91
N GLU A 172 9.07 -4.77 -10.16
CA GLU A 172 10.12 -5.37 -9.34
C GLU A 172 9.96 -4.85 -7.89
N GLU A 173 9.83 -5.75 -6.93
CA GLU A 173 9.72 -5.42 -5.49
C GLU A 173 10.85 -6.02 -4.63
N PHE A 174 11.78 -6.75 -5.26
CA PHE A 174 12.79 -7.51 -4.52
C PHE A 174 14.02 -6.69 -4.11
N ASN A 175 14.26 -5.54 -4.74
CA ASN A 175 15.42 -4.67 -4.49
C ASN A 175 15.01 -3.20 -4.41
N VAL A 176 15.76 -2.43 -3.61
CA VAL A 176 15.68 -0.96 -3.64
C VAL A 176 16.22 -0.49 -4.98
N THR A 177 15.32 0.06 -5.78
CA THR A 177 15.64 0.69 -7.06
C THR A 177 15.96 2.15 -6.85
N TRP A 178 16.61 2.78 -7.84
CA TRP A 178 16.79 4.24 -7.85
C TRP A 178 15.46 5.00 -7.72
N ARG A 179 14.36 4.42 -8.24
CA ARG A 179 13.00 4.97 -8.13
C ARG A 179 12.55 5.05 -6.69
N THR A 180 12.83 4.02 -5.90
CA THR A 180 12.51 3.97 -4.46
C THR A 180 13.24 5.08 -3.71
N PHE A 181 14.52 5.31 -4.03
CA PHE A 181 15.30 6.42 -3.48
C PHE A 181 14.71 7.78 -3.89
N LEU A 182 14.42 7.97 -5.18
CA LEU A 182 13.79 9.21 -5.67
C LEU A 182 12.43 9.46 -4.99
N GLY A 183 11.56 8.46 -4.90
CA GLY A 183 10.25 8.58 -4.24
C GLY A 183 10.38 8.93 -2.76
N THR A 184 11.42 8.40 -2.09
CA THR A 184 11.73 8.75 -0.70
C THR A 184 12.13 10.21 -0.56
N LEU A 185 13.05 10.71 -1.40
CA LEU A 185 13.43 12.13 -1.43
C LEU A 185 12.23 13.03 -1.73
N ILE A 186 11.45 12.67 -2.75
CA ILE A 186 10.28 13.43 -3.18
C ILE A 186 9.27 13.54 -2.04
N SER A 187 9.06 12.48 -1.27
CA SER A 187 8.10 12.47 -0.16
C SER A 187 8.40 13.47 0.97
N GLU A 188 9.61 14.04 1.02
CA GLU A 188 10.00 15.04 2.02
C GLU A 188 10.33 16.40 1.39
N VAL A 189 9.96 16.65 0.13
CA VAL A 189 10.26 17.92 -0.56
C VAL A 189 9.68 19.13 0.17
N SER A 190 8.48 19.01 0.73
CA SER A 190 7.88 20.08 1.55
C SER A 190 8.73 20.39 2.79
N SER A 191 9.18 19.36 3.52
CA SER A 191 10.09 19.49 4.66
C SER A 191 11.44 20.10 4.26
N ILE A 192 12.02 19.66 3.13
CA ILE A 192 13.28 20.18 2.59
C ILE A 192 13.14 21.66 2.22
N ALA A 193 12.04 22.05 1.56
CA ALA A 193 11.79 23.43 1.17
C ALA A 193 11.75 24.34 2.41
N VAL A 194 11.01 23.94 3.46
CA VAL A 194 10.94 24.70 4.71
C VAL A 194 12.28 24.71 5.44
N ALA A 195 13.06 23.62 5.40
CA ALA A 195 14.41 23.58 5.96
C ALA A 195 15.35 24.59 5.28
N ILE A 196 15.29 24.70 3.95
CA ILE A 196 16.06 25.69 3.19
C ILE A 196 15.61 27.11 3.56
N THR A 197 14.30 27.36 3.64
CA THR A 197 13.76 28.65 4.09
C THR A 197 14.26 29.01 5.49
N ALA A 198 14.22 28.07 6.43
CA ALA A 198 14.70 28.28 7.80
C ALA A 198 16.19 28.62 7.84
N ALA A 199 17.01 28.04 6.97
CA ALA A 199 18.46 28.26 6.94
C ALA A 199 18.88 29.56 6.24
N VAL A 200 18.25 29.91 5.10
CA VAL A 200 18.76 30.94 4.18
C VAL A 200 18.04 32.29 4.34
N VAL A 201 16.74 32.27 4.57
CA VAL A 201 15.90 33.48 4.49
C VAL A 201 16.00 34.29 5.78
N GLU A 202 16.27 35.60 5.66
CA GLU A 202 16.09 36.54 6.77
C GLU A 202 14.59 36.80 6.99
N PRO A 203 14.09 36.82 8.24
CA PRO A 203 14.81 36.90 9.51
C PRO A 203 15.06 35.56 10.22
N PHE A 204 14.89 34.40 9.57
CA PHE A 204 14.92 33.09 10.25
C PHE A 204 16.34 32.62 10.58
N ARG A 205 17.23 32.48 9.59
CA ARG A 205 18.63 32.00 9.69
C ARG A 205 18.91 31.01 10.84
N THR A 206 18.04 30.00 11.01
CA THR A 206 18.08 29.03 12.10
C THR A 206 18.53 27.66 11.57
N TYR A 207 19.84 27.41 11.56
CA TYR A 207 20.42 26.16 11.05
C TYR A 207 19.97 24.92 11.83
N TRP A 208 19.74 25.06 13.14
CA TRP A 208 19.26 23.95 13.96
C TRP A 208 17.86 23.47 13.52
N LEU A 209 16.93 24.40 13.25
CA LEU A 209 15.59 24.05 12.76
C LEU A 209 15.68 23.39 11.39
N ALA A 210 16.55 23.88 10.51
CA ALA A 210 16.79 23.28 9.21
C ALA A 210 17.28 21.83 9.33
N GLY A 211 18.24 21.57 10.22
CA GLY A 211 18.71 20.21 10.51
C GLY A 211 17.60 19.33 11.08
N TYR A 212 16.79 19.88 11.99
CA TYR A 212 15.67 19.18 12.61
C TYR A 212 14.59 18.76 11.59
N LEU A 213 14.20 19.66 10.67
CA LEU A 213 13.24 19.39 9.59
C LEU A 213 13.72 18.31 8.60
N LEU A 214 15.03 18.03 8.54
CA LEU A 214 15.60 16.98 7.70
C LEU A 214 15.71 15.61 8.41
N ILE A 215 15.41 15.53 9.71
CA ILE A 215 15.44 14.25 10.45
C ILE A 215 14.50 13.21 9.83
N PRO A 216 13.24 13.50 9.47
CA PRO A 216 12.33 12.53 8.84
C PRO A 216 12.92 11.92 7.56
N LEU A 217 13.60 12.75 6.74
CA LEU A 217 14.31 12.28 5.56
C LEU A 217 15.46 11.34 5.93
N ALA A 218 16.30 11.71 6.89
CA ALA A 218 17.39 10.87 7.37
C ALA A 218 16.88 9.53 7.91
N LEU A 219 15.79 9.53 8.67
CA LEU A 219 15.15 8.33 9.20
C LEU A 219 14.57 7.45 8.07
N LYS A 220 13.94 8.03 7.05
CA LYS A 220 13.48 7.30 5.86
C LYS A 220 14.63 6.69 5.08
N LEU A 221 15.74 7.41 4.90
CA LEU A 221 16.94 6.88 4.26
C LEU A 221 17.56 5.73 5.07
N LEU A 222 17.59 5.84 6.41
CA LEU A 222 18.00 4.76 7.28
C LEU A 222 17.05 3.55 7.18
N ALA A 223 15.74 3.78 7.03
CA ALA A 223 14.74 2.73 6.80
C ALA A 223 15.06 1.92 5.53
N LEU A 224 15.51 2.57 4.45
CA LEU A 224 15.95 1.85 3.25
C LEU A 224 17.10 0.87 3.54
N LEU A 225 17.99 1.19 4.48
CA LEU A 225 19.14 0.35 4.84
C LEU A 225 18.74 -0.81 5.77
N VAL A 226 17.84 -0.55 6.73
CA VAL A 226 17.46 -1.50 7.79
C VAL A 226 16.18 -2.28 7.50
N ARG A 227 15.56 -2.07 6.33
CA ARG A 227 14.34 -2.76 5.90
C ARG A 227 14.39 -4.27 6.08
N VAL A 228 13.23 -4.84 6.42
CA VAL A 228 13.07 -6.27 6.58
C VAL A 228 13.00 -6.95 5.22
N GLN A 229 13.70 -8.07 5.07
CA GLN A 229 13.60 -8.88 3.84
C GLN A 229 12.26 -9.57 3.77
N ARG A 230 11.74 -9.75 2.56
CA ARG A 230 10.42 -10.33 2.33
C ARG A 230 10.51 -11.53 1.41
N GLU A 231 9.54 -12.42 1.52
CA GLU A 231 9.42 -13.59 0.65
C GLU A 231 9.16 -13.15 -0.80
N PRO A 232 10.04 -13.55 -1.74
CA PRO A 232 9.86 -13.24 -3.15
C PRO A 232 8.79 -14.16 -3.76
N ILE A 233 8.49 -13.91 -5.03
CA ILE A 233 7.69 -14.81 -5.86
C ILE A 233 8.35 -16.20 -5.91
N VAL A 234 7.60 -17.25 -5.62
CA VAL A 234 8.06 -18.64 -5.68
C VAL A 234 7.96 -19.16 -7.12
N LYS A 235 8.86 -20.08 -7.50
CA LYS A 235 8.82 -20.74 -8.82
C LYS A 235 7.48 -21.43 -8.98
N GLY A 236 6.77 -21.07 -10.05
CA GLY A 236 5.57 -21.80 -10.44
C GLY A 236 5.98 -23.21 -10.88
N ARG A 237 5.29 -24.22 -10.37
CA ARG A 237 5.38 -25.56 -10.96
C ARG A 237 4.54 -25.53 -12.23
N ALA A 238 5.12 -25.92 -13.36
CA ALA A 238 4.49 -25.86 -14.67
C ALA A 238 3.40 -26.94 -14.89
N GLU A 239 3.26 -27.90 -13.97
CA GLU A 239 2.59 -29.18 -14.20
C GLU A 239 1.23 -29.32 -13.51
N SER A 240 0.59 -28.23 -13.09
CA SER A 240 -0.75 -28.32 -12.47
C SER A 240 -1.79 -27.56 -13.27
N GLU A 241 -2.97 -28.16 -13.42
CA GLU A 241 -4.12 -27.54 -14.06
C GLU A 241 -4.49 -26.23 -13.37
N SER A 242 -5.00 -25.30 -14.18
CA SER A 242 -5.41 -23.98 -13.68
C SER A 242 -6.72 -24.09 -12.90
N VAL A 243 -6.76 -23.51 -11.71
CA VAL A 243 -7.92 -23.52 -10.81
C VAL A 243 -8.52 -22.12 -10.73
N LEU A 244 -9.83 -22.04 -10.45
CA LEU A 244 -10.51 -20.78 -10.20
C LEU A 244 -10.65 -20.49 -8.72
N TYR A 245 -10.23 -19.29 -8.33
CA TYR A 245 -10.39 -18.76 -6.99
C TYR A 245 -11.38 -17.60 -7.02
N GLN A 246 -12.47 -17.75 -6.29
CA GLN A 246 -13.49 -16.73 -6.15
C GLN A 246 -13.25 -15.91 -4.88
N ILE A 247 -13.29 -14.60 -5.02
CA ILE A 247 -13.24 -13.64 -3.93
C ILE A 247 -14.50 -12.79 -4.02
N GLN A 248 -15.16 -12.62 -2.89
CA GLN A 248 -16.37 -11.83 -2.78
C GLN A 248 -16.10 -10.69 -1.80
N ASP A 249 -16.08 -9.47 -2.32
CA ASP A 249 -15.95 -8.26 -1.52
C ASP A 249 -17.29 -7.49 -1.58
N PRO A 250 -17.95 -7.21 -0.44
CA PRO A 250 -19.22 -6.49 -0.43
C PRO A 250 -19.14 -5.10 -1.09
N THR A 251 -17.97 -4.46 -1.03
CA THR A 251 -17.77 -3.08 -1.48
C THR A 251 -17.30 -3.03 -2.93
N TYR A 252 -16.45 -3.97 -3.34
CA TYR A 252 -15.75 -3.93 -4.64
C TYR A 252 -16.26 -4.98 -5.65
N GLY A 253 -17.22 -5.82 -5.26
CA GLY A 253 -17.90 -6.75 -6.15
C GLY A 253 -17.27 -8.14 -6.18
N PHE A 254 -17.30 -8.78 -7.36
CA PHE A 254 -16.85 -10.15 -7.56
C PHE A 254 -15.49 -10.18 -8.25
N ALA A 255 -14.59 -10.99 -7.73
CA ALA A 255 -13.30 -11.26 -8.35
C ALA A 255 -13.12 -12.76 -8.56
N ILE A 256 -12.69 -13.13 -9.76
CA ILE A 256 -12.27 -14.47 -10.15
C ILE A 256 -10.80 -14.38 -10.50
N ILE A 257 -9.98 -15.14 -9.80
CA ILE A 257 -8.57 -15.31 -10.12
C ILE A 257 -8.38 -16.70 -10.71
N ASP A 258 -7.91 -16.71 -11.95
CA ASP A 258 -7.58 -17.88 -12.73
C ASP A 258 -6.05 -18.07 -12.73
N GLY A 259 -5.58 -19.23 -12.30
CA GLY A 259 -4.22 -19.65 -12.55
C GLY A 259 -3.87 -20.97 -11.88
N VAL A 260 -2.65 -21.42 -12.12
CA VAL A 260 -2.08 -22.61 -11.46
C VAL A 260 -2.04 -22.37 -9.94
N PRO A 261 -2.41 -23.35 -9.08
CA PRO A 261 -2.40 -23.17 -7.63
C PRO A 261 -1.08 -22.62 -7.06
N SER A 262 0.07 -23.11 -7.55
CA SER A 262 1.38 -22.60 -7.14
C SER A 262 1.60 -21.11 -7.48
N VAL A 263 0.99 -20.63 -8.56
CA VAL A 263 1.05 -19.23 -9.01
C VAL A 263 0.10 -18.35 -8.21
N VAL A 264 -1.11 -18.82 -7.90
CA VAL A 264 -2.14 -18.03 -7.23
C VAL A 264 -1.98 -18.04 -5.71
N LEU A 265 -1.88 -19.23 -5.08
CA LEU A 265 -1.92 -19.39 -3.63
C LEU A 265 -0.75 -18.71 -2.91
N GLN A 266 0.40 -18.58 -3.57
CA GLN A 266 1.53 -17.86 -2.98
C GLN A 266 1.17 -16.43 -2.59
N PHE A 267 0.29 -15.75 -3.34
CA PHE A 267 -0.14 -14.38 -3.04
C PHE A 267 -1.15 -14.31 -1.89
N PHE A 268 -1.82 -15.42 -1.58
CA PHE A 268 -2.70 -15.52 -0.41
C PHE A 268 -1.93 -15.96 0.84
N GLN A 269 -0.82 -16.67 0.70
CA GLN A 269 -0.14 -17.32 1.83
C GLN A 269 1.16 -16.63 2.25
N HIS A 270 2.09 -16.41 1.31
CA HIS A 270 3.49 -16.15 1.62
C HIS A 270 4.11 -14.93 0.94
N TYR A 271 3.58 -14.46 -0.20
CA TYR A 271 4.14 -13.35 -0.95
C TYR A 271 4.30 -12.12 -0.06
N GLY A 272 5.49 -11.52 -0.04
CA GLY A 272 5.74 -10.30 0.73
C GLY A 272 5.80 -10.48 2.26
N HIS A 273 5.68 -11.72 2.76
CA HIS A 273 5.81 -11.99 4.19
C HIS A 273 7.24 -11.69 4.67
N PRO A 274 7.44 -11.01 5.82
CA PRO A 274 8.77 -10.78 6.39
C PRO A 274 9.53 -12.09 6.66
N LYS A 275 10.80 -12.15 6.23
CA LYS A 275 11.73 -13.25 6.53
C LYS A 275 12.28 -13.09 7.95
N ARG A 276 12.36 -14.20 8.69
CA ARG A 276 12.79 -14.23 10.10
C ARG A 276 13.83 -15.32 10.41
N ASP A 277 14.25 -16.04 9.38
CA ASP A 277 15.09 -17.22 9.48
C ASP A 277 16.40 -17.10 8.70
N SER A 278 16.61 -16.00 7.97
CA SER A 278 17.80 -15.83 7.14
C SER A 278 19.04 -15.39 7.95
N GLY A 279 20.22 -15.87 7.53
CA GLY A 279 21.51 -15.58 8.16
C GLY A 279 21.89 -16.50 9.33
N VAL A 280 23.00 -16.19 10.02
CA VAL A 280 23.54 -16.96 11.15
C VAL A 280 22.52 -16.99 12.29
N GLY A 281 21.69 -18.04 12.34
CA GLY A 281 20.66 -18.26 13.34
C GLY A 281 19.51 -17.24 13.36
N GLY A 282 19.22 -16.54 12.25
CA GLY A 282 18.15 -15.52 12.18
C GLY A 282 18.45 -14.19 12.88
N ARG A 283 19.69 -13.97 13.37
CA ARG A 283 20.08 -12.75 14.10
C ARG A 283 20.00 -11.50 13.23
N ARG A 284 20.41 -11.59 11.96
CA ARG A 284 20.42 -10.46 11.02
C ARG A 284 19.01 -9.91 10.78
N ASP A 285 18.04 -10.78 10.54
CA ASP A 285 16.66 -10.39 10.34
C ASP A 285 16.06 -9.82 11.62
N ARG A 286 16.38 -10.40 12.77
CA ARG A 286 15.97 -9.82 14.05
C ARG A 286 16.53 -8.42 14.26
N THR A 287 17.79 -8.18 13.95
CA THR A 287 18.38 -6.84 14.06
C THR A 287 17.64 -5.84 13.17
N ARG A 288 17.28 -6.22 11.94
CA ARG A 288 16.48 -5.39 11.03
C ARG A 288 15.07 -5.10 11.55
N GLU A 289 14.40 -6.11 12.11
CA GLU A 289 13.10 -5.94 12.78
C GLU A 289 13.21 -4.90 13.92
N LEU A 290 14.20 -5.08 14.80
CA LEU A 290 14.41 -4.20 15.95
C LEU A 290 14.78 -2.77 15.53
N LEU A 291 15.65 -2.61 14.54
CA LEU A 291 16.00 -1.29 14.00
C LEU A 291 14.78 -0.63 13.34
N SER A 292 13.94 -1.40 12.65
CA SER A 292 12.70 -0.89 12.06
C SER A 292 11.70 -0.44 13.14
N MET A 293 11.56 -1.18 14.24
CA MET A 293 10.76 -0.77 15.40
C MET A 293 11.34 0.48 16.08
N ALA A 294 12.67 0.55 16.19
CA ALA A 294 13.36 1.72 16.75
C ALA A 294 13.14 2.97 15.89
N LEU A 295 13.09 2.84 14.56
CA LEU A 295 12.74 3.97 13.68
C LEU A 295 11.33 4.52 13.96
N ILE A 296 10.34 3.65 14.18
CA ILE A 296 8.99 4.07 14.56
C ILE A 296 9.00 4.79 15.91
N TYR A 297 9.79 4.29 16.86
CA TYR A 297 9.99 4.95 18.15
C TYR A 297 10.66 6.33 18.03
N LEU A 298 11.60 6.51 17.09
CA LEU A 298 12.19 7.82 16.82
C LEU A 298 11.15 8.80 16.23
N PHE A 299 10.24 8.34 15.37
CA PHE A 299 9.12 9.16 14.89
C PHE A 299 8.11 9.50 15.99
N LEU A 300 7.89 8.60 16.96
CA LEU A 300 7.09 8.89 18.16
C LEU A 300 7.70 10.08 18.95
N LEU A 301 9.02 10.09 19.12
CA LEU A 301 9.74 11.11 19.87
C LEU A 301 9.99 12.42 19.10
N TYR A 302 9.94 12.37 17.77
CA TYR A 302 10.21 13.52 16.90
C TYR A 302 9.34 14.72 17.31
N PHE A 303 8.02 14.62 17.20
CA PHE A 303 7.14 15.76 17.48
C PHE A 303 7.27 16.33 18.91
N PRO A 304 7.28 15.51 20.00
CA PRO A 304 7.56 16.02 21.34
C PRO A 304 8.92 16.73 21.48
N ALA A 305 9.98 16.21 20.83
CA ALA A 305 11.29 16.86 20.84
C ALA A 305 11.24 18.22 20.12
N GLY A 306 10.49 18.33 19.02
CA GLY A 306 10.25 19.60 18.33
C GLY A 306 9.50 20.62 19.18
N LEU A 307 8.46 20.18 19.93
CA LEU A 307 7.74 21.04 20.87
C LEU A 307 8.65 21.55 21.99
N ILE A 308 9.44 20.68 22.60
CA ILE A 308 10.42 21.08 23.63
C ILE A 308 11.44 22.05 23.02
N GLY A 309 11.98 21.70 21.85
CA GLY A 309 12.90 22.54 21.08
C GLY A 309 12.33 23.93 20.76
N SER A 310 11.02 24.04 20.55
CA SER A 310 10.36 25.30 20.22
C SER A 310 10.48 26.36 21.32
N VAL A 311 10.69 25.96 22.59
CA VAL A 311 10.85 26.87 23.73
C VAL A 311 12.05 27.82 23.54
N TRP A 312 13.11 27.34 22.88
CA TRP A 312 14.32 28.14 22.64
C TRP A 312 14.35 28.81 21.25
N MET A 313 13.31 28.63 20.44
CA MET A 313 13.24 29.23 19.10
C MET A 313 12.84 30.72 19.15
N PRO A 314 13.43 31.59 18.31
CA PRO A 314 12.93 32.95 18.11
C PRO A 314 11.48 32.96 17.59
N SER A 315 10.73 34.04 17.88
CA SER A 315 9.30 34.13 17.53
C SER A 315 9.01 33.90 16.03
N ASN A 316 9.86 34.43 15.13
CA ASN A 316 9.69 34.23 13.69
C ASN A 316 9.87 32.75 13.31
N THR A 317 10.87 32.10 13.89
CA THR A 317 11.16 30.68 13.69
C THR A 317 10.05 29.79 14.25
N GLN A 318 9.50 30.15 15.43
CA GLN A 318 8.32 29.48 16.00
C GLN A 318 7.11 29.58 15.07
N LEU A 319 6.90 30.74 14.44
CA LEU A 319 5.81 30.94 13.48
C LEU A 319 5.99 30.10 12.20
N LEU A 320 7.23 30.03 11.69
CA LEU A 320 7.56 29.18 10.54
C LEU A 320 7.29 27.70 10.83
N TRP A 321 7.79 27.23 11.99
CA TRP A 321 7.54 25.88 12.47
C TRP A 321 6.05 25.60 12.63
N LEU A 322 5.31 26.48 13.32
CA LEU A 322 3.87 26.37 13.52
C LEU A 322 3.10 26.31 12.18
N GLY A 323 3.48 27.15 11.22
CA GLY A 323 2.87 27.18 9.89
C GLY A 323 3.09 25.87 9.13
N PHE A 324 4.28 25.28 9.25
CA PHE A 324 4.57 23.98 8.65
C PHE A 324 3.80 22.84 9.34
N GLU A 325 3.73 22.82 10.67
CA GLU A 325 2.94 21.83 11.41
C GLU A 325 1.44 21.93 11.09
N ALA A 326 0.91 23.14 10.97
CA ALA A 326 -0.47 23.35 10.53
C ALA A 326 -0.69 22.82 9.11
N TYR A 327 0.24 23.07 8.20
CA TYR A 327 0.22 22.52 6.84
C TYR A 327 0.19 20.99 6.84
N THR A 328 1.09 20.32 7.58
CA THR A 328 1.17 18.85 7.59
C THR A 328 -0.11 18.22 8.12
N ILE A 329 -0.73 18.79 9.16
CA ILE A 329 -2.01 18.32 9.69
C ILE A 329 -3.14 18.45 8.67
N VAL A 330 -3.26 19.61 8.01
CA VAL A 330 -4.29 19.81 6.99
C VAL A 330 -4.11 18.78 5.87
N MET A 331 -2.88 18.55 5.43
CA MET A 331 -2.58 17.53 4.42
C MET A 331 -2.93 16.11 4.90
N MET A 332 -2.62 15.75 6.15
CA MET A 332 -2.99 14.45 6.73
C MET A 332 -4.52 14.24 6.74
N HIS A 333 -5.30 15.27 7.09
CA HIS A 333 -6.75 15.20 7.03
C HIS A 333 -7.26 15.03 5.60
N VAL A 334 -6.68 15.76 4.64
CA VAL A 334 -7.03 15.60 3.21
C VAL A 334 -6.73 14.18 2.75
N VAL A 335 -5.56 13.63 3.08
CA VAL A 335 -5.19 12.25 2.73
C VAL A 335 -6.20 11.26 3.28
N ARG A 336 -6.59 11.38 4.56
CA ARG A 336 -7.54 10.49 5.21
C ARG A 336 -8.95 10.59 4.62
N ILE A 337 -9.46 11.81 4.39
CA ILE A 337 -10.82 12.02 3.88
C ILE A 337 -10.93 11.57 2.42
N VAL A 338 -9.92 11.84 1.59
CA VAL A 338 -9.95 11.47 0.16
C VAL A 338 -9.50 10.01 -0.05
N GLY A 339 -8.95 9.35 0.97
CA GLY A 339 -8.48 7.96 0.90
C GLY A 339 -7.19 7.82 0.09
N TRP A 340 -6.24 8.74 0.25
CA TRP A 340 -4.93 8.70 -0.43
C TRP A 340 -3.86 7.94 0.35
N ASP A 341 -4.24 7.23 1.41
CA ASP A 341 -3.36 6.38 2.22
C ASP A 341 -2.61 5.32 1.38
N ASN A 342 -3.20 4.84 0.27
CA ASN A 342 -2.56 3.90 -0.67
C ASN A 342 -1.76 4.58 -1.81
N CYS A 343 -1.52 5.90 -1.76
CA CYS A 343 -0.82 6.59 -2.84
C CYS A 343 0.63 6.08 -3.00
N GLY A 344 0.94 5.62 -4.22
CA GLY A 344 2.26 5.09 -4.60
C GLY A 344 2.42 3.59 -4.40
N ARG A 345 1.43 2.91 -3.81
CA ARG A 345 1.46 1.46 -3.61
C ARG A 345 1.60 0.71 -4.94
N THR A 346 2.36 -0.37 -4.98
CA THR A 346 2.56 -1.16 -6.20
C THR A 346 1.25 -1.70 -6.73
N GLU A 347 0.30 -2.04 -5.87
CA GLU A 347 -1.03 -2.53 -6.26
C GLU A 347 -1.79 -1.51 -7.09
N ALA A 348 -1.75 -0.24 -6.67
CA ALA A 348 -2.35 0.86 -7.43
C ALA A 348 -1.61 1.05 -8.77
N ARG A 349 -0.28 0.87 -8.79
CA ARG A 349 0.50 0.91 -10.03
C ARG A 349 0.13 -0.23 -10.99
N VAL A 350 -0.01 -1.45 -10.48
CA VAL A 350 -0.45 -2.64 -11.24
C VAL A 350 -1.87 -2.41 -11.78
N ALA A 351 -2.79 -1.96 -10.94
CA ALA A 351 -4.18 -1.68 -11.30
C ALA A 351 -4.27 -0.69 -12.48
N ARG A 352 -3.54 0.43 -12.45
CA ARG A 352 -3.51 1.41 -13.55
C ARG A 352 -3.04 0.82 -14.88
N TYR A 353 -2.11 -0.15 -14.87
CA TYR A 353 -1.68 -0.80 -16.11
C TYR A 353 -2.68 -1.85 -16.59
N LEU A 354 -3.29 -2.61 -15.67
CA LEU A 354 -4.33 -3.58 -15.98
C LEU A 354 -5.60 -2.91 -16.53
N GLU A 355 -5.98 -1.75 -16.01
CA GLU A 355 -7.07 -0.91 -16.55
C GLU A 355 -6.84 -0.51 -18.01
N GLN A 356 -5.58 -0.31 -18.40
CA GLN A 356 -5.19 0.02 -19.77
C GLN A 356 -5.09 -1.22 -20.68
N LYS A 357 -5.58 -2.39 -20.21
CA LYS A 357 -5.46 -3.69 -20.88
C LYS A 357 -4.02 -4.09 -21.19
N LYS A 358 -3.05 -3.59 -20.42
CA LYS A 358 -1.63 -3.94 -20.57
C LYS A 358 -1.31 -5.18 -19.74
N LEU A 359 -0.41 -6.01 -20.24
CA LEU A 359 0.13 -7.13 -19.49
C LEU A 359 1.12 -6.62 -18.44
N VAL A 360 0.97 -7.10 -17.21
CA VAL A 360 1.89 -6.79 -16.11
C VAL A 360 2.74 -8.01 -15.82
N PHE A 361 4.05 -7.83 -15.72
CA PHE A 361 5.00 -8.88 -15.39
C PHE A 361 5.62 -8.60 -14.02
N LEU A 362 5.16 -9.30 -12.99
CA LEU A 362 5.78 -9.29 -11.67
C LEU A 362 7.06 -10.12 -11.74
N ARG A 363 8.20 -9.43 -11.76
CA ARG A 363 9.51 -10.02 -12.01
C ARG A 363 10.21 -10.39 -10.71
N ARG A 364 10.82 -11.57 -10.71
CA ARG A 364 11.73 -12.05 -9.67
C ARG A 364 13.19 -11.69 -10.00
N ALA A 365 14.04 -11.78 -8.99
CA ALA A 365 15.48 -11.52 -9.08
C ALA A 365 16.21 -12.33 -10.17
N ASP A 366 15.75 -13.54 -10.49
CA ASP A 366 16.35 -14.41 -11.52
C ASP A 366 15.80 -14.16 -12.93
N GLY A 367 14.91 -13.19 -13.11
CA GLY A 367 14.34 -12.82 -14.42
C GLY A 367 13.05 -13.55 -14.78
N GLU A 368 12.70 -14.63 -14.07
CA GLU A 368 11.39 -15.30 -14.20
C GLU A 368 10.31 -14.51 -13.45
N GLY A 369 9.04 -14.81 -13.69
CA GLY A 369 7.97 -14.07 -13.02
C GLY A 369 6.56 -14.51 -13.37
N ILE A 370 5.61 -13.69 -12.95
CA ILE A 370 4.18 -13.93 -13.12
C ILE A 370 3.59 -12.84 -13.99
N VAL A 371 2.94 -13.26 -15.07
CA VAL A 371 2.23 -12.41 -16.00
C VAL A 371 0.78 -12.34 -15.54
N ALA A 372 0.28 -11.12 -15.38
CA ALA A 372 -1.10 -10.84 -15.02
C ALA A 372 -1.82 -10.11 -16.15
N SER A 373 -3.05 -10.52 -16.41
CA SER A 373 -3.99 -9.88 -17.33
C SER A 373 -5.36 -9.79 -16.69
N LEU A 374 -6.06 -8.69 -16.92
CA LEU A 374 -7.35 -8.41 -16.29
C LEU A 374 -8.40 -8.13 -17.35
N GLU A 375 -9.52 -8.84 -17.25
CA GLU A 375 -10.75 -8.52 -17.94
C GLU A 375 -11.77 -8.06 -16.90
N THR A 376 -12.41 -6.91 -17.11
CA THR A 376 -13.45 -6.41 -16.21
C THR A 376 -14.77 -6.29 -16.94
N ARG A 377 -15.82 -6.91 -16.40
CA ARG A 377 -17.19 -6.83 -16.90
C ARG A 377 -18.06 -6.12 -15.86
N VAL A 378 -19.05 -5.36 -16.33
CA VAL A 378 -19.96 -4.58 -15.48
C VAL A 378 -21.35 -5.20 -15.57
N PHE A 379 -22.01 -5.35 -14.41
CA PHE A 379 -23.33 -5.95 -14.32
C PHE A 379 -24.32 -5.05 -13.57
N PRO A 380 -25.60 -5.05 -13.99
CA PRO A 380 -26.64 -4.23 -13.36
C PRO A 380 -27.05 -4.72 -11.97
N SER A 381 -26.77 -5.98 -11.64
CA SER A 381 -27.18 -6.56 -10.36
C SER A 381 -26.22 -7.63 -9.87
N ILE A 382 -26.21 -7.84 -8.55
CA ILE A 382 -25.46 -8.93 -7.90
C ILE A 382 -25.90 -10.29 -8.47
N ARG A 383 -27.19 -10.46 -8.76
CA ARG A 383 -27.73 -11.71 -9.34
C ARG A 383 -27.16 -11.96 -10.74
N SER A 384 -27.07 -10.92 -11.57
CA SER A 384 -26.50 -11.01 -12.93
C SER A 384 -25.01 -11.33 -12.88
N ALA A 385 -24.24 -10.61 -12.04
CA ALA A 385 -22.82 -10.88 -11.84
C ALA A 385 -22.57 -12.32 -11.35
N ARG A 386 -23.40 -12.82 -10.42
CA ARG A 386 -23.28 -14.18 -9.89
C ARG A 386 -23.63 -15.26 -10.93
N ARG A 387 -24.59 -15.00 -11.83
CA ARG A 387 -24.87 -15.89 -12.97
C ARG A 387 -23.66 -15.99 -13.88
N GLU A 388 -23.04 -14.85 -14.21
CA GLU A 388 -21.84 -14.84 -15.04
C GLU A 388 -20.68 -15.59 -14.41
N VAL A 389 -20.45 -15.41 -13.10
CA VAL A 389 -19.44 -16.19 -12.36
C VAL A 389 -19.67 -17.69 -12.55
N ASN A 390 -20.92 -18.15 -12.42
CA ASN A 390 -21.24 -19.56 -12.60
C ASN A 390 -21.04 -20.03 -14.05
N ILE A 391 -21.26 -19.17 -15.04
CA ILE A 391 -21.00 -19.49 -16.46
C ILE A 391 -19.50 -19.68 -16.68
N ILE A 392 -18.67 -18.75 -16.19
CA ILE A 392 -17.20 -18.83 -16.30
C ILE A 392 -16.68 -20.11 -15.62
N VAL A 393 -17.20 -20.43 -14.43
CA VAL A 393 -16.83 -21.68 -13.73
C VAL A 393 -17.20 -22.91 -14.55
N LYS A 394 -18.43 -22.96 -15.10
CA LYS A 394 -18.89 -24.10 -15.93
C LYS A 394 -18.11 -24.25 -17.23
N GLN A 395 -17.75 -23.16 -17.90
CA GLN A 395 -16.95 -23.20 -19.11
C GLN A 395 -15.60 -23.82 -18.82
N LYS A 396 -14.96 -23.38 -17.74
CA LYS A 396 -13.64 -23.88 -17.38
C LYS A 396 -13.63 -25.36 -16.96
N CYS A 397 -14.68 -25.85 -16.31
CA CYS A 397 -14.83 -27.27 -16.00
C CYS A 397 -15.14 -28.15 -17.23
N ARG A 398 -15.48 -27.56 -18.38
CA ARG A 398 -15.64 -28.29 -19.65
C ARG A 398 -14.37 -28.34 -20.49
N ASP A 399 -13.50 -27.34 -20.32
CA ASP A 399 -12.29 -27.17 -21.11
C ASP A 399 -11.04 -27.80 -20.47
N GLY A 400 -11.11 -28.19 -19.20
CA GLY A 400 -10.12 -29.00 -18.49
C GLY A 400 -10.65 -30.40 -18.29
#